data_AF-A0AAW0PXK8-F1
#
_entry.id   AF-A0AAW0PXK8-F1
#
_cell.length_a   1.000
_cell.length_b   1.000
_cell.length_c   1.000
_cell.angle_alpha   90.00
_cell.angle_beta   90.00
_cell.angle_gamma   90.00
#
_symmetry.space_group_name_H-M   'P 1'
#
loop_
_entity.id
_entity.type
_entity.pdbx_description
1 polymer ?
#
loop_
_entity_poly.entity_id
_entity_poly.type
_entity_poly.pdbx_seq_one_letter_code
_entity_poly.pdbx_strand_id
1 'polypeptide(L)'
;MKPARLQQDVSTRWNSTFYMLRSLLQQKRALAAYGVDHSLPTLNPMQWSLIENMLTILDPCEQLTRDICKATSTTADVIPAVQALKRLLHKTVATDHGVKTSKTTLLESINTRFNHVDDEPLYFLATILDPRYKDRYFTSATKQQAKKLVLEKMNTQQQRQHTHVLTDEPEAETTESGNNSLLDMYAEISGRKYRFRSVL
;
A
#
# COMPACT_ATOMS: atom_id res chain seq x y z
N MET A 1 17.01 25.57 -12.15
CA MET A 1 16.09 24.41 -12.25
C MET A 1 16.80 23.28 -12.98
N LYS A 2 16.77 22.04 -12.46
CA LYS A 2 17.32 20.90 -13.20
C LYS A 2 16.44 20.64 -14.43
N PRO A 3 17.00 20.45 -15.64
CA PRO A 3 16.21 20.09 -16.81
C PRO A 3 15.56 18.73 -16.57
N ALA A 4 14.23 18.70 -16.54
CA ALA A 4 13.47 17.45 -16.52
C ALA A 4 13.72 16.74 -17.86
N ARG A 5 14.16 15.49 -17.81
CA ARG A 5 14.33 14.67 -19.02
C ARG A 5 12.97 14.10 -19.41
N LEU A 6 12.73 13.96 -20.71
CA LEU A 6 11.61 13.17 -21.20
C LEU A 6 11.78 11.74 -20.71
N GLN A 7 10.71 11.18 -20.19
CA GLN A 7 10.69 9.80 -19.76
C GLN A 7 10.11 8.94 -20.88
N GLN A 8 10.82 7.88 -21.24
CA GLN A 8 10.33 6.91 -22.21
C GLN A 8 9.33 5.96 -21.53
N ASP A 9 8.27 5.62 -22.25
CA ASP A 9 7.34 4.56 -21.85
C ASP A 9 8.04 3.19 -21.86
N VAL A 10 7.72 2.37 -20.87
CA VAL A 10 8.30 1.03 -20.67
C VAL A 10 7.17 0.07 -20.40
N SER A 11 6.88 -0.79 -21.37
CA SER A 11 5.73 -1.72 -21.35
C SER A 11 5.65 -2.62 -20.11
N THR A 12 6.78 -2.93 -19.48
CA THR A 12 6.84 -3.79 -18.30
C THR A 12 6.58 -3.07 -16.98
N ARG A 13 6.57 -1.72 -16.97
CA ARG A 13 6.33 -0.91 -15.77
C ARG A 13 5.08 -0.07 -15.97
N TRP A 14 4.00 -0.46 -15.30
CA TRP A 14 2.68 0.16 -15.45
C TRP A 14 2.67 1.71 -15.27
N ASN A 15 3.53 2.24 -14.41
CA ASN A 15 3.66 3.68 -14.13
C ASN A 15 4.41 4.48 -15.19
N SER A 16 5.12 3.82 -16.11
CA SER A 16 5.99 4.49 -17.06
C SER A 16 5.21 5.39 -18.01
N THR A 17 4.04 4.95 -18.49
CA THR A 17 3.18 5.75 -19.37
C THR A 17 2.71 7.02 -18.67
N PHE A 18 2.29 6.92 -17.41
CA PHE A 18 1.89 8.09 -16.61
C PHE A 18 3.02 9.12 -16.51
N TYR A 19 4.24 8.68 -16.17
CA TYR A 19 5.36 9.61 -16.05
C TYR A 19 5.86 10.14 -17.40
N MET A 20 5.79 9.35 -18.47
CA MET A 20 6.04 9.83 -19.83
C MET A 20 5.09 10.98 -20.15
N LEU A 21 3.78 10.77 -20.02
CA LEU A 21 2.76 11.80 -20.30
C LEU A 21 2.97 13.05 -19.44
N ARG A 22 3.30 12.88 -18.16
CA ARG A 22 3.58 13.99 -17.24
C ARG A 22 4.83 14.78 -17.68
N SER A 23 5.90 14.10 -18.08
CA SER A 23 7.13 14.75 -18.58
C SER A 23 6.89 15.48 -19.90
N LEU A 24 6.09 14.88 -20.79
CA LEU A 24 5.71 15.46 -22.08
C LEU A 24 4.95 16.78 -21.86
N LEU A 25 4.00 16.81 -20.92
CA LEU A 25 3.25 18.01 -20.58
C LEU A 25 4.13 19.12 -19.98
N GLN A 26 5.07 18.75 -19.09
CA GLN A 26 6.03 19.69 -18.51
C GLN A 26 6.92 20.36 -19.56
N GLN A 27 7.22 19.65 -20.65
CA GLN A 27 8.11 20.11 -21.72
C GLN A 27 7.37 20.59 -22.97
N LYS A 28 6.04 20.74 -22.92
CA LYS A 28 5.17 21.15 -24.04
C LYS A 28 5.72 22.32 -24.86
N ARG A 29 6.20 23.39 -24.19
CA ARG A 29 6.75 24.57 -24.87
C ARG A 29 8.07 24.29 -25.58
N ALA A 30 8.99 23.56 -24.93
CA ALA A 30 10.28 23.22 -25.52
C ALA A 30 10.11 22.28 -26.72
N LEU A 31 9.21 21.30 -26.60
CA LEU A 31 8.86 20.38 -27.68
C LEU A 31 8.19 21.09 -28.86
N ALA A 32 7.32 22.07 -28.60
CA ALA A 32 6.70 22.85 -29.66
C ALA A 32 7.75 23.67 -30.45
N ALA A 33 8.68 24.34 -29.77
CA ALA A 33 9.76 25.08 -30.43
C ALA A 33 10.67 24.14 -31.24
N TYR A 34 11.16 23.06 -30.61
CA TYR A 34 12.02 22.08 -31.27
C TYR A 34 11.33 21.40 -32.47
N GLY A 35 10.03 21.12 -32.35
CA GLY A 35 9.24 20.49 -33.40
C GLY A 35 9.08 21.38 -34.64
N VAL A 36 8.99 22.69 -34.47
CA VAL A 36 9.00 23.66 -35.58
C VAL A 36 10.37 23.63 -36.28
N ASP A 37 11.46 23.68 -35.52
CA ASP A 37 12.82 23.72 -36.06
C ASP A 37 13.18 22.44 -36.84
N HIS A 38 12.61 21.30 -36.45
CA HIS A 38 12.96 19.97 -37.00
C HIS A 38 11.80 19.31 -37.78
N SER A 39 10.73 20.04 -38.09
CA SER A 39 9.55 19.54 -38.81
C SER A 39 8.96 18.24 -38.22
N LEU A 40 8.97 18.11 -36.89
CA LEU A 40 8.41 16.95 -36.20
C LEU A 40 6.88 17.05 -36.09
N PRO A 41 6.16 15.92 -36.10
CA PRO A 41 4.73 15.93 -35.85
C PRO A 41 4.44 16.47 -34.44
N THR A 42 3.73 17.58 -34.37
CA THR A 42 3.31 18.20 -33.10
C THR A 42 1.90 17.78 -32.72
N LEU A 43 1.66 17.59 -31.43
CA LEU A 43 0.32 17.34 -30.91
C LEU A 43 -0.56 18.59 -31.02
N ASN A 44 -1.81 18.40 -31.44
CA ASN A 44 -2.80 19.46 -31.52
C ASN A 44 -3.35 19.82 -30.12
N PRO A 45 -4.02 20.98 -29.96
CA PRO A 45 -4.54 21.42 -28.66
C PRO A 45 -5.48 20.40 -27.99
N MET A 46 -6.29 19.69 -28.77
CA MET A 46 -7.22 18.67 -28.26
C MET A 46 -6.47 17.45 -27.72
N GLN A 47 -5.39 17.01 -28.39
CA GLN A 47 -4.53 15.92 -27.91
C GLN A 47 -3.82 16.30 -26.62
N TRP A 48 -3.35 17.54 -26.48
CA TRP A 48 -2.79 18.03 -25.21
C TRP A 48 -3.81 18.01 -24.08
N SER A 49 -5.03 18.48 -24.34
CA SER A 49 -6.11 18.44 -23.35
C SER A 49 -6.47 16.99 -22.97
N LEU A 50 -6.46 16.06 -23.93
CA LEU A 50 -6.69 14.64 -23.65
C LEU A 50 -5.62 14.06 -22.73
N ILE A 51 -4.35 14.44 -22.91
CA ILE A 51 -3.25 14.02 -22.03
C ILE A 51 -3.45 14.57 -20.62
N GLU A 52 -3.80 15.85 -20.47
CA GLU A 52 -4.10 16.46 -19.16
C GLU A 52 -5.26 15.73 -18.44
N ASN A 53 -6.32 15.40 -19.18
CA ASN A 53 -7.46 14.66 -18.65
C ASN A 53 -7.10 13.22 -18.26
N MET A 54 -6.29 12.53 -19.07
CA MET A 54 -5.80 11.18 -18.74
C MET A 54 -4.91 11.19 -17.49
N LEU A 55 -4.01 12.16 -17.36
CA LEU A 55 -3.18 12.32 -16.16
C LEU A 55 -4.05 12.52 -14.92
N THR A 56 -5.14 13.28 -15.01
CA THR A 56 -6.06 13.51 -13.89
C THR A 56 -6.71 12.22 -13.40
N ILE A 57 -7.01 11.26 -14.29
CA ILE A 57 -7.59 9.96 -13.92
C ILE A 57 -6.54 9.00 -13.36
N LEU A 58 -5.32 9.04 -13.90
CA LEU A 58 -4.23 8.13 -13.51
C LEU A 58 -3.49 8.56 -12.24
N ASP A 59 -3.48 9.86 -11.93
CA ASP A 59 -2.76 10.43 -10.77
C ASP A 59 -3.19 9.79 -9.43
N PRO A 60 -4.49 9.59 -9.13
CA PRO A 60 -4.92 8.89 -7.93
C PRO A 60 -4.38 7.45 -7.84
N CYS A 61 -4.28 6.73 -8.97
CA CYS A 61 -3.75 5.37 -8.98
C CYS A 61 -2.24 5.35 -8.66
N GLU A 62 -1.49 6.28 -9.26
CA GLU A 62 -0.05 6.40 -9.05
C GLU A 62 0.28 6.86 -7.62
N GLN A 63 -0.45 7.85 -7.10
CA GLN A 63 -0.35 8.30 -5.71
C GLN A 63 -0.63 7.14 -4.75
N LEU A 64 -1.72 6.40 -4.95
CA LEU A 64 -2.09 5.29 -4.07
C LEU A 64 -1.02 4.21 -4.05
N THR A 65 -0.52 3.84 -5.23
CA THR A 65 0.52 2.80 -5.33
C THR A 65 1.81 3.28 -4.69
N ARG A 66 2.21 4.54 -4.92
CA ARG A 66 3.37 5.11 -4.24
C ARG A 66 3.20 5.05 -2.73
N ASP A 67 2.01 5.34 -2.20
CA ASP A 67 1.76 5.32 -0.77
C ASP A 67 1.81 3.91 -0.18
N ILE A 68 1.18 2.93 -0.83
CA ILE A 68 1.19 1.52 -0.40
C ILE A 68 2.59 0.89 -0.52
N CYS A 69 3.38 1.30 -1.52
CA CYS A 69 4.75 0.79 -1.69
C CYS A 69 5.77 1.41 -0.73
N LYS A 70 5.39 2.34 0.15
CA LYS A 70 6.29 2.87 1.18
C LYS A 70 6.61 1.79 2.21
N ALA A 71 7.84 1.80 2.72
CA ALA A 71 8.27 0.91 3.81
C ALA A 71 7.44 1.09 5.10
N THR A 72 6.78 2.24 5.27
CA THR A 72 5.92 2.55 6.40
C THR A 72 4.46 2.13 6.20
N SER A 73 4.09 1.66 5.01
CA SER A 73 2.73 1.21 4.75
C SER A 73 2.50 -0.14 5.41
N THR A 74 1.29 -0.31 5.92
CA THR A 74 0.85 -1.52 6.59
C THR A 74 -0.31 -2.15 5.83
N THR A 75 -0.55 -3.43 6.10
CA THR A 75 -1.68 -4.17 5.54
C THR A 75 -3.04 -3.54 5.88
N ALA A 76 -3.12 -2.74 6.95
CA ALA A 76 -4.31 -1.99 7.33
C ALA A 76 -4.65 -0.84 6.37
N ASP A 77 -3.70 -0.36 5.58
CA ASP A 77 -3.89 0.76 4.66
C ASP A 77 -4.63 0.33 3.37
N VAL A 78 -4.66 -0.97 3.05
CA VAL A 78 -5.15 -1.52 1.78
C VAL A 78 -6.65 -1.26 1.56
N ILE A 79 -7.50 -1.59 2.54
CA ILE A 79 -8.95 -1.38 2.43
C ILE A 79 -9.30 0.11 2.31
N PRO A 80 -8.81 1.00 3.21
CA PRO A 80 -9.00 2.45 3.06
C PRO A 80 -8.54 2.98 1.71
N ALA A 81 -7.39 2.51 1.21
CA ALA A 81 -6.81 2.91 -0.05
C ALA A 81 -7.70 2.54 -1.25
N VAL A 82 -8.13 1.28 -1.33
CA VAL A 82 -9.02 0.80 -2.41
C VAL A 82 -10.36 1.55 -2.36
N GLN A 83 -10.94 1.74 -1.18
CA GLN A 83 -12.22 2.46 -1.05
C GLN A 83 -12.08 3.93 -1.44
N ALA A 84 -11.00 4.60 -1.05
CA ALA A 84 -10.73 5.98 -1.45
C ALA A 84 -10.58 6.09 -2.97
N LEU A 85 -9.86 5.16 -3.60
CA LEU A 85 -9.68 5.13 -5.06
C LEU A 85 -11.01 4.90 -5.79
N LYS A 86 -11.81 3.92 -5.36
CA LYS A 86 -13.16 3.68 -5.92
C LYS A 86 -14.01 4.95 -5.81
N ARG A 87 -14.03 5.61 -4.65
CA ARG A 87 -14.79 6.85 -4.44
C ARG A 87 -14.31 8.00 -5.34
N LEU A 88 -13.00 8.15 -5.55
CA LEU A 88 -12.44 9.17 -6.43
C LEU A 88 -12.83 8.93 -7.89
N LEU A 89 -12.73 7.68 -8.35
CA LEU A 89 -13.08 7.31 -9.72
C LEU A 89 -14.59 7.34 -9.99
N HIS A 90 -15.44 7.16 -8.98
CA HIS A 90 -16.89 7.34 -9.12
C HIS A 90 -17.32 8.81 -9.23
N LYS A 91 -16.52 9.77 -8.76
CA LYS A 91 -16.87 11.20 -8.84
C LYS A 91 -16.76 11.68 -10.29
N THR A 92 -17.83 12.22 -10.84
CA THR A 92 -17.80 12.91 -12.14
C THR A 92 -17.16 14.28 -11.99
N VAL A 93 -16.15 14.57 -12.80
CA VAL A 93 -15.43 15.85 -12.80
C VAL A 93 -15.39 16.41 -14.22
N ALA A 94 -15.31 17.73 -14.38
CA ALA A 94 -15.27 18.40 -15.69
C ALA A 94 -14.12 17.88 -16.59
N THR A 95 -13.01 17.42 -15.99
CA THR A 95 -11.85 16.81 -16.67
C THR A 95 -12.12 15.43 -17.27
N ASP A 96 -13.31 14.86 -17.07
CA ASP A 96 -13.66 13.55 -17.63
C ASP A 96 -13.95 13.61 -19.15
N HIS A 97 -14.02 14.82 -19.74
CA HIS A 97 -14.29 14.98 -21.17
C HIS A 97 -13.20 14.31 -22.03
N GLY A 98 -13.61 13.48 -23.00
CA GLY A 98 -12.69 12.74 -23.87
C GLY A 98 -12.07 11.48 -23.26
N VAL A 99 -12.24 11.25 -21.95
CA VAL A 99 -11.58 10.14 -21.22
C VAL A 99 -12.57 9.26 -20.42
N LYS A 100 -13.88 9.48 -20.59
CA LYS A 100 -14.93 8.76 -19.87
C LYS A 100 -14.82 7.24 -20.01
N THR A 101 -14.60 6.74 -21.22
CA THR A 101 -14.46 5.31 -21.48
C THR A 101 -13.29 4.73 -20.68
N SER A 102 -12.11 5.37 -20.75
CA SER A 102 -10.93 4.95 -19.98
C SER A 102 -11.20 4.95 -18.47
N LYS A 103 -11.89 5.97 -17.96
CA LYS A 103 -12.27 6.06 -16.54
C LYS A 103 -13.21 4.93 -16.12
N THR A 104 -14.24 4.64 -16.93
CA THR A 104 -15.18 3.56 -16.68
C THR A 104 -14.47 2.20 -16.70
N THR A 105 -13.66 1.93 -17.72
CA THR A 105 -12.88 0.69 -17.82
C THR A 105 -11.90 0.53 -16.66
N LEU A 106 -11.26 1.61 -16.22
CA LEU A 106 -10.36 1.60 -15.05
C LEU A 106 -11.13 1.27 -13.77
N LEU A 107 -12.29 1.91 -13.56
CA LEU A 107 -13.15 1.66 -12.42
C LEU A 107 -13.67 0.23 -12.38
N GLU A 108 -14.13 -0.31 -13.52
CA GLU A 108 -14.53 -1.71 -13.67
C GLU A 108 -13.37 -2.64 -13.32
N SER A 109 -12.18 -2.39 -13.86
CA SER A 109 -10.98 -3.20 -13.57
C SER A 109 -10.63 -3.21 -12.08
N ILE A 110 -10.73 -2.06 -11.41
CA ILE A 110 -10.51 -1.95 -9.95
C ILE A 110 -11.59 -2.69 -9.17
N ASN A 111 -12.84 -2.58 -9.59
CA ASN A 111 -13.93 -3.31 -8.94
C ASN A 111 -13.78 -4.81 -9.09
N THR A 112 -13.41 -5.31 -10.28
CA THR A 112 -13.15 -6.74 -10.51
C THR A 112 -11.94 -7.25 -9.72
N ARG A 113 -10.83 -6.50 -9.70
CA ARG A 113 -9.60 -6.92 -9.01
C ARG A 113 -9.71 -6.88 -7.49
N PHE A 114 -10.46 -5.93 -6.95
CA PHE A 114 -10.60 -5.69 -5.51
C PHE A 114 -12.05 -5.83 -5.03
N ASN A 115 -12.81 -6.77 -5.59
CA ASN A 115 -14.18 -7.06 -5.14
C ASN A 115 -14.19 -7.77 -3.77
N HIS A 116 -13.23 -8.65 -3.53
CA HIS A 116 -13.14 -9.51 -2.33
C HIS A 116 -12.07 -9.05 -1.34
N VAL A 117 -11.57 -7.82 -1.46
CA VAL A 117 -10.52 -7.30 -0.56
C VAL A 117 -11.00 -7.23 0.90
N ASP A 118 -12.30 -7.01 1.10
CA ASP A 118 -12.94 -6.95 2.41
C ASP A 118 -13.23 -8.34 2.99
N ASP A 119 -13.24 -9.39 2.16
CA ASP A 119 -13.50 -10.78 2.55
C ASP A 119 -12.23 -11.46 3.08
N GLU A 120 -11.05 -10.99 2.66
CA GLU A 120 -9.75 -11.52 3.07
C GLU A 120 -9.48 -11.21 4.54
N PRO A 121 -9.39 -12.23 5.44
CA PRO A 121 -9.27 -12.01 6.87
C PRO A 121 -8.07 -11.17 7.26
N LEU A 122 -6.96 -11.23 6.51
CA LEU A 122 -5.75 -10.48 6.81
C LEU A 122 -5.95 -8.96 6.66
N TYR A 123 -6.44 -8.50 5.50
CA TYR A 123 -6.69 -7.07 5.27
C TYR A 123 -7.78 -6.55 6.20
N PHE A 124 -8.80 -7.37 6.40
CA PHE A 124 -9.93 -7.06 7.26
C PHE A 124 -9.53 -6.88 8.72
N LEU A 125 -8.82 -7.85 9.30
CA LEU A 125 -8.35 -7.81 10.69
C LEU A 125 -7.31 -6.70 10.90
N ALA A 126 -6.38 -6.51 9.95
CA ALA A 126 -5.41 -5.43 10.04
C ALA A 126 -6.09 -4.06 10.10
N THR A 127 -7.10 -3.84 9.24
CA THR A 127 -7.80 -2.55 9.16
C THR A 127 -8.67 -2.28 10.40
N ILE A 128 -9.40 -3.28 10.92
CA ILE A 128 -10.29 -3.09 12.09
C ILE A 128 -9.50 -2.88 13.39
N LEU A 129 -8.34 -3.54 13.53
CA LEU A 129 -7.48 -3.42 14.71
C LEU A 129 -6.65 -2.13 14.68
N ASP A 130 -6.47 -1.52 13.51
CA ASP A 130 -5.76 -0.26 13.41
C ASP A 130 -6.60 0.91 13.96
N PRO A 131 -6.12 1.63 15.00
CA PRO A 131 -6.87 2.72 15.62
C PRO A 131 -7.14 3.90 14.69
N ARG A 132 -6.39 4.04 13.58
CA ARG A 132 -6.58 5.10 12.57
C ARG A 132 -7.87 4.88 11.78
N TYR A 133 -8.25 3.62 11.54
CA TYR A 133 -9.35 3.26 10.65
C TYR A 133 -10.54 2.67 11.41
N LYS A 134 -10.28 1.72 12.32
CA LYS A 134 -11.29 1.01 13.10
C LYS A 134 -12.44 0.53 12.20
N ASP A 135 -13.66 0.96 12.49
CA ASP A 135 -14.88 0.55 11.84
C ASP A 135 -15.38 1.55 10.77
N ARG A 136 -14.60 2.59 10.44
CA ARG A 136 -15.03 3.69 9.54
C ARG A 136 -15.18 3.28 8.09
N TYR A 137 -14.46 2.25 7.66
CA TYR A 137 -14.42 1.77 6.28
C TYR A 137 -15.29 0.52 6.09
N PHE A 138 -16.06 0.11 7.10
CA PHE A 138 -16.84 -1.12 7.08
C PHE A 138 -18.34 -0.86 7.20
N THR A 139 -19.13 -1.68 6.51
CA THR A 139 -20.60 -1.69 6.66
C THR A 139 -20.98 -2.35 7.98
N SER A 140 -22.21 -2.11 8.46
CA SER A 140 -22.71 -2.70 9.71
C SER A 140 -22.66 -4.24 9.71
N ALA A 141 -22.86 -4.88 8.55
CA ALA A 141 -22.74 -6.33 8.40
C ALA A 141 -21.30 -6.80 8.61
N THR A 142 -20.35 -6.14 7.94
CA THR A 142 -18.93 -6.48 8.05
C THR A 142 -18.43 -6.27 9.48
N LYS A 143 -18.91 -5.24 10.21
CA LYS A 143 -18.55 -5.02 11.62
C LYS A 143 -18.89 -6.19 12.53
N GLN A 144 -20.03 -6.85 12.32
CA GLN A 144 -20.40 -8.03 13.13
C GLN A 144 -19.48 -9.21 12.86
N GLN A 145 -19.14 -9.42 11.59
CA GLN A 145 -18.16 -10.43 11.17
C GLN A 145 -16.77 -10.14 11.78
N ALA A 146 -16.37 -8.87 11.89
CA ALA A 146 -15.12 -8.45 12.55
C ALA A 146 -15.07 -8.91 13.99
N LYS A 147 -16.12 -8.60 14.75
CA LYS A 147 -16.20 -8.99 16.16
C LYS A 147 -16.12 -10.50 16.30
N LYS A 148 -16.90 -11.24 15.50
CA LYS A 148 -16.91 -12.70 15.55
C LYS A 148 -15.52 -13.30 15.25
N LEU A 149 -14.87 -12.87 14.17
CA LEU A 149 -13.54 -13.37 13.79
C LEU A 149 -12.46 -13.05 14.83
N VAL A 150 -12.49 -11.83 15.40
CA VAL A 150 -11.56 -11.44 16.47
C VAL A 150 -11.77 -12.33 17.70
N LEU A 151 -13.01 -12.52 18.15
CA LEU A 151 -13.31 -13.40 19.29
C LEU A 151 -12.88 -14.85 19.04
N GLU A 152 -13.15 -15.40 17.85
CA GLU A 152 -12.73 -16.76 17.48
C GLU A 152 -11.20 -16.91 17.54
N LYS A 153 -10.45 -15.94 16.99
CA LYS A 153 -8.98 -15.97 17.03
C LYS A 153 -8.45 -15.82 18.47
N MET A 154 -9.05 -14.95 19.29
CA MET A 154 -8.66 -14.79 20.70
C MET A 154 -8.90 -16.08 21.51
N ASN A 155 -10.07 -16.72 21.35
CA ASN A 155 -10.37 -17.98 22.03
C ASN A 155 -9.44 -19.11 21.60
N THR A 156 -9.11 -19.19 20.31
CA THR A 156 -8.15 -20.19 19.78
C THR A 156 -6.76 -20.00 20.38
N GLN A 157 -6.32 -18.74 20.56
CA GLN A 157 -5.03 -18.43 21.20
C GLN A 157 -5.02 -18.80 22.68
N GLN A 158 -6.11 -18.50 23.41
CA GLN A 158 -6.25 -18.88 24.83
C GLN A 158 -6.22 -20.40 25.02
N GLN A 159 -6.90 -21.17 24.15
CA GLN A 159 -6.86 -22.62 24.19
C GLN A 159 -5.45 -23.17 23.92
N ARG A 160 -4.72 -22.61 22.94
CA ARG A 160 -3.32 -22.99 22.67
C ARG A 160 -2.40 -22.73 23.86
N GLN A 161 -2.57 -21.59 24.53
CA GLN A 161 -1.82 -21.28 25.75
C GLN A 161 -2.19 -22.23 26.90
N HIS A 162 -3.47 -22.60 27.04
CA HIS A 162 -3.89 -23.54 28.08
C HIS A 162 -3.41 -24.98 27.82
N THR A 163 -3.39 -25.45 26.57
CA THR A 163 -2.84 -26.77 26.21
C THR A 163 -1.34 -26.85 26.45
N HIS A 164 -0.58 -25.79 26.19
CA HIS A 164 0.86 -25.74 26.49
C HIS A 164 1.15 -25.82 27.99
N VAL A 165 0.27 -25.29 28.86
CA VAL A 165 0.45 -25.34 30.32
C VAL A 165 0.06 -26.70 30.92
N LEU A 166 -0.77 -27.50 30.25
CA LEU A 166 -1.22 -28.82 30.73
C LEU A 166 -0.33 -29.98 30.29
N THR A 167 0.62 -29.76 29.38
CA THR A 167 1.58 -30.79 28.91
C THR A 167 2.92 -30.77 29.65
N ASP A 168 3.15 -29.80 30.54
CA ASP A 168 4.30 -29.82 31.44
C ASP A 168 3.92 -30.61 32.71
N GLU A 169 4.22 -31.91 32.74
CA GLU A 169 4.33 -32.68 33.99
C GLU A 169 5.47 -32.12 34.87
N PRO A 170 5.42 -32.31 36.21
CA PRO A 170 6.46 -31.78 37.09
C PRO A 170 7.76 -32.57 36.86
N GLU A 171 8.67 -32.04 36.06
CA GLU A 171 10.04 -32.54 36.00
C GLU A 171 10.67 -32.39 37.38
N ALA A 172 11.13 -33.52 37.90
CA ALA A 172 11.89 -33.63 39.13
C ALA A 172 13.06 -32.64 39.11
N GLU A 173 13.28 -31.99 40.26
CA GLU A 173 14.44 -31.15 40.54
C GLU A 173 15.73 -31.83 40.06
N THR A 174 16.27 -31.34 38.95
CA THR A 174 17.68 -31.45 38.64
C THR A 174 18.22 -30.04 38.49
N THR A 175 18.87 -29.63 39.57
CA THR A 175 19.77 -28.49 39.61
C THR A 175 20.78 -28.58 38.48
N GLU A 176 20.69 -27.71 37.48
CA GLU A 176 21.87 -27.23 36.77
C GLU A 176 21.60 -25.84 36.17
N SER A 177 22.30 -24.86 36.75
CA SER A 177 22.30 -23.45 36.36
C SER A 177 23.03 -23.30 35.02
N GLY A 178 22.30 -22.92 33.98
CA GLY A 178 22.86 -22.63 32.65
C GLY A 178 22.03 -21.58 31.92
N ASN A 179 22.30 -20.32 32.20
CA ASN A 179 21.65 -19.19 31.53
C ASN A 179 22.01 -19.17 30.03
N ASN A 180 21.09 -19.58 29.17
CA ASN A 180 21.17 -19.34 27.71
C ASN A 180 20.27 -18.15 27.33
N SER A 181 20.63 -16.95 27.79
CA SER A 181 19.94 -15.73 27.40
C SER A 181 20.38 -15.29 26.01
N LEU A 182 19.44 -14.81 25.18
CA LEU A 182 19.75 -14.20 23.88
C LEU A 182 20.76 -13.05 24.00
N LEU A 183 20.79 -12.38 25.15
CA LEU A 183 21.75 -11.33 25.45
C LEU A 183 23.20 -11.84 25.53
N ASP A 184 23.41 -13.07 26.01
CA ASP A 184 24.74 -13.69 26.08
C ASP A 184 25.24 -14.06 24.67
N MET A 185 24.36 -14.55 23.80
CA MET A 185 24.67 -14.77 22.38
C MET A 185 25.00 -13.47 21.64
N TYR A 186 24.30 -12.36 21.91
CA TYR A 186 24.64 -11.06 21.32
C TYR A 186 26.01 -10.54 21.77
N ALA A 187 26.41 -10.81 23.02
CA ALA A 187 27.71 -10.43 23.55
C ALA A 187 28.87 -11.24 22.91
N GLU A 188 28.62 -12.52 22.62
CA GLU A 188 29.59 -13.42 21.99
C GLU A 188 29.86 -13.05 20.52
N ILE A 189 28.80 -12.71 19.76
CA ILE A 189 28.92 -12.33 18.34
C ILE A 189 29.59 -10.96 18.16
N SER A 190 29.38 -10.02 19.09
CA SER A 190 29.87 -8.64 18.95
C SER A 190 31.29 -8.40 19.49
N GLY A 191 31.92 -9.41 20.09
CA GLY A 191 33.32 -9.36 20.53
C GLY A 191 33.63 -8.34 21.63
N ARG A 192 32.62 -7.79 22.33
CA ARG A 192 32.79 -6.81 23.41
C ARG A 192 32.08 -7.27 24.67
N LYS A 193 32.85 -7.64 25.70
CA LYS A 193 32.32 -7.88 27.06
C LYS A 193 31.81 -6.57 27.65
N TYR A 194 30.48 -6.41 27.72
CA TYR A 194 29.88 -5.33 28.50
C TYR A 194 29.95 -5.68 29.99
N ARG A 195 30.65 -4.84 30.75
CA ARG A 195 30.75 -4.95 32.22
C ARG A 195 29.64 -4.10 32.82
N PHE A 196 28.53 -4.72 33.23
CA PHE A 196 27.49 -4.02 33.99
C PHE A 196 28.02 -3.67 35.39
N ARG A 197 28.10 -2.38 35.71
CA ARG A 197 28.13 -1.91 37.09
C ARG A 197 26.69 -1.77 37.54
N SER A 198 26.28 -2.65 38.46
CA SER A 198 25.09 -2.44 39.29
C SER A 198 25.28 -1.16 40.10
N VAL A 199 24.30 -0.26 40.03
CA VAL A 199 24.08 0.76 41.05
C VAL A 199 22.64 0.62 41.50
N LEU A 200 22.52 0.54 42.83
CA LEU A 200 21.32 0.56 43.66
C LEU A 200 20.31 1.63 43.24
#